data_AF-A0A3D2SHM6-F1
#
_entry.id   AF-A0A3D2SHM6-F1
#
_cell.length_a   1.000
_cell.length_b   1.000
_cell.length_c   1.000
_cell.angle_alpha   90.00
_cell.angle_beta   90.00
_cell.angle_gamma   90.00
#
_symmetry.space_group_name_H-M   'P 1'
#
loop_
_entity.id
_entity.type
_entity.pdbx_description
1 polymer ?
#
loop_
_entity_poly.entity_id
_entity_poly.type
_entity_poly.pdbx_seq_one_letter_code
_entity_poly.pdbx_strand_id
1 'polypeptide(L)'
;IQAEPALAKATVDFVGGLRLPNDQTGDCQKFTVELAELAQKQGVQFLFNHSIDYLEKDADQISAVVLQNGQRIKGDAYVMALGSYSHEMLKQIGIFAPVYPLKGYSITTPIIDAAMSPVSTILDESYKIALTRFDDRIR
;
A
#
# COMPACT_ATOMS: atom_id res chain seq x y z
N ILE A 1 21.00 3.32 -20.10
CA ILE A 1 22.17 3.92 -19.41
C ILE A 1 22.05 5.43 -19.25
N GLN A 2 21.76 6.24 -20.29
CA GLN A 2 21.60 7.70 -20.10
C GLN A 2 20.57 8.07 -19.02
N ALA A 3 19.44 7.36 -18.97
CA ALA A 3 18.40 7.57 -17.97
C ALA A 3 18.70 6.95 -16.60
N GLU A 4 19.63 5.99 -16.54
CA GLU A 4 19.98 5.28 -15.32
C GLU A 4 21.48 4.91 -15.38
N PRO A 5 22.36 5.85 -14.94
CA PRO A 5 23.80 5.71 -15.10
C PRO A 5 24.43 4.57 -14.30
N ALA A 6 23.82 4.17 -13.16
CA ALA A 6 24.32 3.08 -12.33
C ALA A 6 24.39 1.75 -13.11
N LEU A 7 23.50 1.56 -14.10
CA LEU A 7 23.50 0.38 -14.97
C LEU A 7 24.74 0.28 -15.88
N ALA A 8 25.51 1.35 -16.07
CA ALA A 8 26.77 1.29 -16.82
C ALA A 8 27.80 0.34 -16.19
N LYS A 9 27.67 0.09 -14.89
CA LYS A 9 28.55 -0.78 -14.10
C LYS A 9 27.92 -2.13 -13.78
N ALA A 10 26.73 -2.41 -14.33
CA ALA A 10 26.08 -3.70 -14.14
C ALA A 10 26.91 -4.82 -14.78
N THR A 11 27.04 -5.94 -14.09
CA THR A 11 27.73 -7.16 -14.58
C THR A 11 26.76 -8.17 -15.20
N VAL A 12 25.47 -7.87 -15.19
CA VAL A 12 24.41 -8.69 -15.76
C VAL A 12 24.08 -8.22 -17.18
N ASP A 13 23.74 -9.16 -18.06
CA ASP A 13 23.32 -8.85 -19.42
C ASP A 13 21.90 -8.30 -19.43
N PHE A 14 21.68 -7.20 -20.16
CA PHE A 14 20.36 -6.67 -20.46
C PHE A 14 20.33 -6.17 -21.91
N VAL A 15 19.22 -6.43 -22.60
CA VAL A 15 19.04 -6.03 -24.00
C VAL A 15 18.53 -4.60 -24.16
N GLY A 16 18.03 -4.00 -23.07
CA GLY A 16 17.45 -2.66 -23.06
C GLY A 16 16.50 -2.44 -21.89
N GLY A 17 15.66 -1.41 -21.99
CA GLY A 17 14.64 -1.12 -20.98
C GLY A 17 13.52 -0.23 -21.53
N LEU A 18 12.35 -0.33 -20.92
CA LEU A 18 11.21 0.55 -21.18
C LEU A 18 11.27 1.74 -20.23
N ARG A 19 11.34 2.96 -20.76
CA ARG A 19 11.32 4.18 -19.95
C ARG A 19 9.92 4.77 -19.94
N LEU A 20 9.42 5.05 -18.74
CA LEU A 20 8.13 5.67 -18.48
C LEU A 20 8.38 7.06 -17.86
N PRO A 21 8.54 8.14 -18.64
CA PRO A 21 8.98 9.45 -18.12
C PRO A 21 8.00 10.11 -17.13
N ASN A 22 6.75 9.67 -17.16
CA ASN A 22 5.67 10.21 -16.32
C ASN A 22 5.36 9.30 -15.12
N ASP A 23 6.07 8.18 -14.99
CA ASP A 23 5.91 7.32 -13.83
C ASP A 23 6.42 8.03 -12.57
N GLN A 24 5.79 7.76 -11.44
CA GLN A 24 6.07 8.45 -10.20
C GLN A 24 6.34 7.46 -9.08
N THR A 25 7.10 7.93 -8.11
CA THR A 25 7.40 7.20 -6.89
C THR A 25 6.95 8.05 -5.72
N GLY A 26 6.37 7.41 -4.72
CA GLY A 26 5.91 8.09 -3.51
C GLY A 26 6.19 7.27 -2.27
N ASP A 27 6.39 7.96 -1.15
CA ASP A 27 6.43 7.34 0.17
C ASP A 27 5.00 7.19 0.69
N CYS A 28 4.46 5.96 0.61
CA CYS A 28 3.11 5.65 1.07
C CYS A 28 2.90 5.92 2.56
N GLN A 29 3.94 5.77 3.40
CA GLN A 29 3.83 6.03 4.83
C GLN A 29 3.66 7.54 5.04
N LYS A 30 4.54 8.35 4.46
CA LYS A 30 4.43 9.81 4.53
C LYS A 30 3.08 10.30 4.01
N PHE A 31 2.67 9.80 2.84
CA PHE A 31 1.40 10.17 2.22
C PHE A 31 0.20 9.87 3.12
N THR A 32 0.11 8.66 3.69
CA THR A 32 -1.04 8.25 4.51
C THR A 32 -1.07 8.96 5.87
N VAL A 33 0.08 9.24 6.47
CA VAL A 33 0.18 10.02 7.72
C VAL A 33 -0.30 11.46 7.50
N GLU A 34 0.23 12.15 6.49
CA GLU A 34 -0.17 13.53 6.18
C GLU A 34 -1.65 13.61 5.78
N LEU A 35 -2.15 12.64 5.01
CA LEU A 35 -3.56 12.58 4.64
C LEU A 35 -4.46 12.39 5.87
N ALA A 36 -4.08 11.55 6.83
CA ALA A 36 -4.84 11.34 8.06
C ALA A 36 -4.91 12.63 8.89
N GLU A 37 -3.80 13.36 9.02
CA GLU A 37 -3.77 14.66 9.71
C GLU A 37 -4.68 15.69 9.03
N LEU A 38 -4.66 15.77 7.70
CA LEU A 38 -5.52 16.67 6.94
C LEU A 38 -7.00 16.29 7.11
N ALA A 39 -7.32 15.00 7.07
CA ALA A 39 -8.68 14.51 7.28
C ALA A 39 -9.19 14.80 8.71
N GLN A 40 -8.33 14.64 9.72
CA GLN A 40 -8.66 15.00 11.11
C GLN A 40 -9.00 16.48 11.24
N LYS A 41 -8.26 17.37 10.58
CA LYS A 41 -8.55 18.82 10.54
C LYS A 41 -9.89 19.14 9.88
N GLN A 42 -10.40 18.24 9.03
CA GLN A 42 -11.74 18.33 8.42
C GLN A 42 -12.83 17.64 9.25
N GLY A 43 -12.52 17.16 10.46
CA GLY A 43 -13.48 16.56 11.39
C GLY A 43 -13.59 15.04 11.32
N VAL A 44 -12.74 14.36 10.54
CA VAL A 44 -12.71 12.89 10.53
C VAL A 44 -12.20 12.36 11.86
N GLN A 45 -12.93 11.41 12.45
CA GLN A 45 -12.53 10.71 13.65
C GLN A 45 -11.86 9.39 13.30
N PHE A 46 -10.61 9.21 13.73
CA PHE A 46 -9.87 7.95 13.54
C PHE A 46 -9.87 7.14 14.84
N LEU A 47 -10.40 5.92 14.78
CA LEU A 47 -10.39 4.96 15.89
C LEU A 47 -9.27 3.93 15.68
N PHE A 48 -8.03 4.31 16.00
CA PHE A 48 -6.89 3.38 15.96
C PHE A 48 -6.92 2.39 17.11
N ASN A 49 -6.24 1.24 16.97
CA ASN A 49 -6.23 0.15 17.96
C ASN A 49 -7.62 -0.44 18.25
N HIS A 50 -8.53 -0.35 17.29
CA HIS A 50 -9.86 -0.96 17.36
C HIS A 50 -10.00 -1.98 16.23
N SER A 51 -10.09 -3.25 16.60
CA SER A 51 -10.31 -4.34 15.66
C SER A 51 -11.80 -4.60 15.49
N ILE A 52 -12.24 -4.73 14.24
CA ILE A 52 -13.59 -5.17 13.89
C ILE A 52 -13.70 -6.66 14.20
N ASP A 53 -14.79 -7.05 14.87
CA ASP A 53 -15.14 -8.45 15.12
C ASP A 53 -16.04 -8.97 13.99
N TYR A 54 -17.23 -8.36 13.83
CA TYR A 54 -18.19 -8.69 12.78
C TYR A 54 -19.07 -7.49 12.41
N LEU A 55 -19.87 -7.67 11.36
CA LEU A 55 -20.88 -6.70 10.91
C LEU A 55 -22.27 -7.16 11.33
N GLU A 56 -23.05 -6.28 11.95
CA GLU A 56 -24.48 -6.49 12.17
C GLU A 56 -25.24 -6.09 10.90
N LYS A 57 -26.16 -6.95 10.46
CA LYS A 57 -27.01 -6.76 9.29
C LYS A 57 -28.47 -6.91 9.69
N ASP A 58 -29.29 -5.95 9.30
CA ASP A 58 -30.75 -5.99 9.41
C ASP A 58 -31.36 -5.97 8.01
N ALA A 59 -32.12 -7.01 7.67
CA ALA A 59 -32.60 -7.29 6.31
C ALA A 59 -31.48 -7.13 5.27
N ASP A 60 -31.51 -6.09 4.43
CA ASP A 60 -30.52 -5.82 3.39
C ASP A 60 -29.58 -4.65 3.70
N GLN A 61 -29.54 -4.20 4.96
CA GLN A 61 -28.72 -3.06 5.39
C GLN A 61 -27.77 -3.43 6.52
N ILE A 62 -26.57 -2.87 6.50
CA ILE A 62 -25.63 -2.94 7.63
C ILE A 62 -26.12 -1.97 8.69
N SER A 63 -26.29 -2.45 9.93
CA SER A 63 -26.83 -1.66 11.04
C SER A 63 -25.76 -1.24 12.05
N ALA A 64 -24.66 -1.98 12.14
CA ALA A 64 -23.49 -1.62 12.95
C ALA A 64 -22.21 -2.37 12.52
N VAL A 65 -21.06 -1.76 12.82
CA VAL A 65 -19.77 -2.45 12.91
C VAL A 65 -19.52 -2.77 14.38
N VAL A 66 -19.35 -4.04 14.71
CA VAL A 66 -19.07 -4.48 16.08
C VAL A 66 -17.57 -4.64 16.25
N LEU A 67 -17.03 -4.00 17.28
CA LEU A 67 -15.61 -4.07 17.64
C LEU A 67 -15.38 -5.19 18.66
N GLN A 68 -14.15 -5.70 18.73
CA GLN A 68 -13.79 -6.79 19.67
C GLN A 68 -14.04 -6.47 21.15
N ASN A 69 -14.09 -5.19 21.51
CA ASN A 69 -14.43 -4.75 22.88
C ASN A 69 -15.95 -4.67 23.14
N GLY A 70 -16.79 -5.11 22.19
CA GLY A 70 -18.25 -5.09 22.27
C GLY A 70 -18.89 -3.75 21.89
N GLN A 71 -18.11 -2.71 21.58
CA GLN A 71 -18.62 -1.43 21.13
C GLN A 71 -19.26 -1.55 19.73
N ARG A 72 -20.37 -0.84 19.53
CA ARG A 72 -21.08 -0.77 18.26
C ARG A 72 -20.87 0.59 17.61
N ILE A 73 -20.36 0.60 16.38
CA ILE A 73 -20.22 1.80 15.57
C ILE A 73 -21.36 1.85 14.56
N LYS A 74 -22.21 2.87 14.69
CA LYS A 74 -23.36 3.11 13.80
C LYS A 74 -23.05 4.25 12.84
N GLY A 75 -23.59 4.16 11.63
CA GLY A 75 -23.52 5.20 10.61
C GLY A 75 -24.56 4.96 9.53
N ASP A 76 -24.81 5.98 8.71
CA ASP A 76 -25.80 5.90 7.63
C ASP A 76 -25.29 5.09 6.43
N ALA A 77 -23.97 4.99 6.29
CA ALA A 77 -23.31 4.23 5.24
C ALA A 77 -21.98 3.64 5.73
N TYR A 78 -21.58 2.53 5.12
CA TYR A 78 -20.37 1.79 5.45
C TYR A 78 -19.54 1.53 4.19
N VAL A 79 -18.23 1.77 4.28
CA VAL A 79 -17.27 1.50 3.19
C VAL A 79 -16.28 0.43 3.64
N MET A 80 -16.17 -0.64 2.86
CA MET A 80 -15.21 -1.71 3.09
C MET A 80 -13.84 -1.32 2.52
N ALA A 81 -12.87 -1.05 3.40
CA ALA A 81 -11.51 -0.64 3.02
C ALA A 81 -10.43 -1.38 3.84
N LEU A 82 -10.62 -2.67 4.10
CA LEU A 82 -9.74 -3.49 4.95
C LEU A 82 -8.61 -4.20 4.17
N GLY A 83 -8.35 -3.80 2.92
CA GLY A 83 -7.34 -4.41 2.06
C GLY A 83 -7.59 -5.91 1.86
N SER A 84 -6.57 -6.73 2.13
CA SER A 84 -6.67 -8.20 2.01
C SER A 84 -7.71 -8.83 2.94
N TYR A 85 -8.05 -8.19 4.06
CA TYR A 85 -9.04 -8.69 5.02
C TYR A 85 -10.49 -8.43 4.58
N SER A 86 -10.70 -7.64 3.52
CA SER A 86 -12.04 -7.36 3.01
C SER A 86 -12.76 -8.62 2.52
N HIS A 87 -12.03 -9.60 1.96
CA HIS A 87 -12.64 -10.87 1.51
C HIS A 87 -13.36 -11.59 2.66
N GLU A 88 -12.65 -11.84 3.76
CA GLU A 88 -13.21 -12.57 4.91
C GLU A 88 -14.33 -11.78 5.59
N MET A 89 -14.21 -10.45 5.70
CA MET A 89 -15.25 -9.62 6.31
C MET A 89 -16.54 -9.58 5.47
N LEU A 90 -16.43 -9.42 4.15
CA LEU A 90 -17.59 -9.40 3.25
C LEU A 90 -18.31 -10.76 3.19
N LYS A 91 -17.57 -11.86 3.32
CA LYS A 91 -18.12 -13.21 3.36
C LYS A 91 -19.12 -13.40 4.51
N GLN A 92 -18.92 -12.73 5.66
CA GLN A 92 -19.84 -12.81 6.81
C GLN A 92 -21.24 -12.28 6.49
N ILE A 93 -21.35 -11.37 5.52
CA ILE A 93 -22.64 -10.78 5.09
C ILE A 93 -23.11 -11.34 3.74
N GLY A 94 -22.51 -12.45 3.28
CA GLY A 94 -22.89 -13.15 2.06
C GLY A 94 -22.37 -12.51 0.76
N ILE A 95 -21.39 -11.60 0.84
CA ILE A 95 -20.79 -10.96 -0.33
C ILE A 95 -19.44 -11.62 -0.65
N PHE A 96 -19.30 -12.08 -1.89
CA PHE A 96 -18.04 -12.65 -2.38
C PHE A 96 -17.20 -11.58 -3.09
N ALA A 97 -16.01 -11.29 -2.56
CA ALA A 97 -15.02 -10.43 -3.21
C ALA A 97 -13.88 -11.27 -3.80
N PRO A 98 -13.60 -11.24 -5.11
CA PRO A 98 -12.56 -12.07 -5.74
C PRO A 98 -11.15 -11.50 -5.51
N VAL A 99 -10.73 -11.40 -4.25
CA VAL A 99 -9.43 -10.87 -3.83
C VAL A 99 -8.64 -11.97 -3.13
N TYR A 100 -7.38 -12.15 -3.53
CA TYR A 100 -6.46 -13.10 -2.90
C TYR A 100 -5.17 -12.39 -2.49
N PRO A 101 -4.74 -12.49 -1.22
CA PRO A 101 -3.53 -11.82 -0.76
C PRO A 101 -2.27 -12.49 -1.32
N LEU A 102 -1.34 -11.67 -1.82
CA LEU A 102 -0.02 -12.10 -2.21
C LEU A 102 1.02 -11.59 -1.21
N LYS A 103 2.04 -12.40 -0.95
CA LYS A 103 3.16 -12.02 -0.08
C LYS A 103 4.25 -11.36 -0.91
N GLY A 104 4.56 -10.12 -0.57
CA GLY A 104 5.74 -9.41 -1.05
C GLY A 104 6.77 -9.24 0.07
N TYR A 105 8.04 -9.05 -0.31
CA TYR A 105 9.11 -8.69 0.60
C TYR A 105 9.74 -7.39 0.11
N SER A 106 10.09 -6.52 1.04
CA SER A 106 10.78 -5.26 0.76
C SER A 106 11.83 -5.03 1.84
N ILE A 107 12.99 -4.51 1.48
CA ILE A 107 14.05 -4.16 2.42
C ILE A 107 14.43 -2.72 2.13
N THR A 108 14.47 -1.86 3.15
CA THR A 108 14.93 -0.48 2.99
C THR A 108 16.27 -0.30 3.67
N THR A 109 17.27 0.18 2.92
CA THR A 109 18.64 0.38 3.40
C THR A 109 19.18 1.76 3.05
N PRO A 110 20.13 2.32 3.80
CA PRO A 110 20.79 3.57 3.44
C PRO A 110 21.63 3.41 2.17
N ILE A 111 21.73 4.47 1.38
CA ILE A 111 22.65 4.57 0.24
C ILE A 111 24.03 4.96 0.76
N ILE A 112 25.02 4.09 0.52
CA ILE A 112 26.42 4.34 0.88
C ILE A 112 27.23 5.01 -0.25
N ASP A 113 26.82 4.78 -1.51
CA ASP A 113 27.41 5.39 -2.70
C ASP A 113 26.29 5.78 -3.67
N ALA A 114 26.02 7.08 -3.74
CA ALA A 114 24.97 7.63 -4.58
C ALA A 114 25.23 7.48 -6.08
N ALA A 115 26.50 7.36 -6.51
CA ALA A 115 26.87 7.16 -7.90
C ALA A 115 26.71 5.69 -8.35
N MET A 116 26.63 4.77 -7.40
CA MET A 116 26.37 3.34 -7.62
C MET A 116 24.90 2.95 -7.40
N SER A 117 24.05 3.92 -7.03
CA SER A 117 22.64 3.68 -6.72
C SER A 117 21.75 4.15 -7.86
N PRO A 118 20.61 3.46 -8.11
CA PRO A 118 19.59 3.94 -9.03
C PRO A 118 19.21 5.40 -8.75
N VAL A 119 19.04 6.20 -9.79
CA VAL A 119 18.51 7.57 -9.68
C VAL A 119 16.99 7.62 -9.86
N SER A 120 16.38 6.49 -10.23
CA SER A 120 14.96 6.32 -10.46
C SER A 120 14.48 4.93 -9.99
N THR A 121 13.19 4.63 -10.16
CA THR A 121 12.67 3.29 -9.96
C THR A 121 13.05 2.38 -11.13
N ILE A 122 13.69 1.26 -10.84
CA ILE A 122 14.01 0.21 -11.81
C ILE A 122 13.17 -1.01 -11.49
N LEU A 123 12.58 -1.62 -12.52
CA LEU A 123 11.87 -2.89 -12.41
C LEU A 123 12.58 -3.95 -13.26
N ASP A 124 13.01 -5.02 -12.61
CA ASP A 124 13.32 -6.28 -13.29
C ASP A 124 12.03 -7.09 -13.41
N GLU A 125 11.50 -7.16 -14.63
CA GLU A 125 10.28 -7.91 -14.92
C GLU A 125 10.50 -9.41 -14.64
N SER A 126 11.63 -9.96 -15.06
CA SER A 126 11.93 -11.40 -15.02
C SER A 126 11.88 -11.94 -13.60
N TYR A 127 12.46 -11.18 -12.66
CA TYR A 127 12.52 -11.55 -11.25
C TYR A 127 11.47 -10.86 -10.37
N LYS A 128 10.65 -9.97 -10.95
CA LYS A 128 9.65 -9.15 -10.24
C LYS A 128 10.28 -8.32 -9.11
N ILE A 129 11.49 -7.83 -9.32
CA ILE A 129 12.23 -7.01 -8.35
C ILE A 129 12.07 -5.55 -8.74
N ALA A 130 11.54 -4.74 -7.84
CA ALA A 130 11.54 -3.29 -7.95
C ALA A 130 12.62 -2.71 -7.03
N LEU A 131 13.39 -1.76 -7.54
CA LEU A 131 14.38 -0.99 -6.78
C LEU A 131 13.99 0.47 -6.89
N THR A 132 13.76 1.10 -5.75
CA THR A 132 13.28 2.48 -5.70
C THR A 132 14.13 3.30 -4.75
N ARG A 133 14.68 4.41 -5.26
CA ARG A 133 15.39 5.39 -4.44
C ARG A 133 14.42 6.35 -3.76
N PHE A 134 14.60 6.50 -2.46
CA PHE A 134 13.92 7.47 -1.60
C PHE A 134 14.98 8.36 -0.94
N ASP A 135 15.26 9.52 -1.53
CA ASP A 135 16.29 10.45 -1.06
C ASP A 135 17.68 9.78 -0.87
N ASP A 136 18.05 9.49 0.37
CA ASP A 136 19.29 8.87 0.82
C ASP A 136 19.15 7.36 1.14
N ARG A 137 18.01 6.76 0.80
CA ARG A 137 17.70 5.33 1.01
C ARG A 137 17.28 4.66 -0.28
N ILE A 138 17.37 3.34 -0.30
CA ILE A 138 16.85 2.47 -1.36
C ILE A 138 15.92 1.43 -0.76
N ARG A 139 14.83 1.11 -1.46
CA ARG A 139 13.89 0.03 -1.13
C ARG A 139 13.80 -0.97 -2.26
#